data_AF-A0A517RKJ8-F1
#
_entry.id   AF-A0A517RKJ8-F1
#
_cell.length_a   1.000
_cell.length_b   1.000
_cell.length_c   1.000
_cell.angle_alpha   90.00
_cell.angle_beta   90.00
_cell.angle_gamma   90.00
#
_symmetry.space_group_name_H-M   'P 1'
#
loop_
_entity.id
_entity.type
_entity.pdbx_description
1 polymer ?
#
loop_
_entity_poly.entity_id
_entity_poly.type
_entity_poly.pdbx_seq_one_letter_code
_entity_poly.pdbx_strand_id
1 'polypeptide(L)'
;MPAPPSWLNSMANQVASLMYDVDVLAPIGCHFFFNDSCNEWEVTLFASNTEIVGGEWDGVLAPSKFCFDILKVGEIFEEVQAMHWQALPVNFDDQLGPHISIEGTYEGHQVWVRVLAESPEEFEPGRRVKAYEFDLREIW
;
A
#
# COMPACT_ATOMS: atom_id res chain seq x y z
N MET A 1 15.19 -1.88 16.79
CA MET A 1 14.09 -2.87 16.74
C MET A 1 14.64 -4.15 16.13
N PRO A 2 14.18 -5.34 16.55
CA PRO A 2 14.55 -6.58 15.87
C PRO A 2 14.08 -6.51 14.40
N ALA A 3 14.84 -7.13 13.51
CA ALA A 3 14.43 -7.23 12.11
C ALA A 3 13.12 -8.02 12.01
N PRO A 4 12.18 -7.63 11.13
CA PRO A 4 10.96 -8.41 10.92
C PRO A 4 11.33 -9.84 10.49
N PRO A 5 10.63 -10.87 11.00
CA PRO A 5 10.77 -12.23 10.54
C PRO A 5 10.69 -12.38 9.02
N SER A 6 11.42 -13.32 8.44
CA SER A 6 11.46 -13.51 6.98
C SER A 6 10.10 -13.86 6.38
N TRP A 7 9.24 -14.54 7.13
CA TRP A 7 7.90 -14.92 6.69
C TRP A 7 6.99 -13.69 6.44
N LEU A 8 7.21 -12.57 7.15
CA LEU A 8 6.46 -11.33 6.93
C LEU A 8 6.74 -10.74 5.56
N ASN A 9 7.99 -10.79 5.10
CA ASN A 9 8.34 -10.32 3.76
C ASN A 9 7.69 -11.21 2.70
N SER A 10 7.64 -12.52 2.91
CA SER A 10 6.94 -13.45 2.01
C SER A 10 5.44 -13.15 1.93
N MET A 11 4.79 -12.90 3.07
CA MET A 11 3.37 -12.52 3.11
C MET A 11 3.15 -11.16 2.44
N ALA A 12 3.94 -10.15 2.79
CA ALA A 12 3.83 -8.81 2.21
C ALA A 12 4.02 -8.82 0.69
N ASN A 13 4.96 -9.61 0.17
CA ASN A 13 5.16 -9.77 -1.27
C ASN A 13 3.96 -10.44 -1.95
N GLN A 14 3.34 -11.44 -1.32
CA GLN A 14 2.12 -12.07 -1.84
C GLN A 14 0.97 -11.05 -1.89
N VAL A 15 0.77 -10.28 -0.82
CA VAL A 15 -0.26 -9.23 -0.78
C VAL A 15 0.01 -8.13 -1.82
N ALA A 16 1.26 -7.67 -1.92
CA ALA A 16 1.67 -6.68 -2.92
C ALA A 16 1.44 -7.18 -4.35
N SER A 17 1.61 -8.48 -4.63
CA SER A 17 1.34 -9.05 -5.95
C SER A 17 -0.14 -9.01 -6.38
N LEU A 18 -1.04 -8.74 -5.44
CA LEU A 18 -2.47 -8.55 -5.71
C LEU A 18 -2.85 -7.10 -6.02
N MET A 19 -1.89 -6.18 -5.93
CA MET A 19 -2.00 -4.82 -6.45
C MET A 19 -1.69 -4.88 -7.94
N TYR A 20 -2.70 -4.68 -8.78
CA TYR A 20 -2.52 -4.65 -10.23
C TYR A 20 -2.79 -3.27 -10.77
N ASP A 21 -1.93 -2.88 -11.69
CA ASP A 21 -1.78 -1.53 -12.12
C ASP A 21 -2.86 -1.14 -13.14
N VAL A 22 -3.38 0.08 -13.01
CA VAL A 22 -4.13 0.73 -14.10
C VAL A 22 -3.15 1.40 -15.09
N ASP A 23 -1.92 1.68 -14.63
CA ASP A 23 -0.73 2.19 -15.33
C ASP A 23 0.53 1.78 -14.53
N VAL A 24 1.76 1.91 -15.03
CA VAL A 24 3.00 1.43 -14.38
C VAL A 24 3.04 1.78 -12.88
N LEU A 25 2.97 0.76 -12.02
CA LEU A 25 2.95 0.91 -10.57
C LEU A 25 4.28 1.50 -10.07
N ALA A 26 4.22 2.53 -9.20
CA ALA A 26 5.41 2.93 -8.45
C ALA A 26 5.81 1.84 -7.43
N PRO A 27 7.05 1.86 -6.91
CA PRO A 27 7.48 0.89 -5.91
C PRO A 27 6.53 0.80 -4.73
N ILE A 28 6.28 -0.42 -4.25
CA ILE A 28 5.46 -0.66 -3.06
C ILE A 28 6.31 -0.43 -1.80
N GLY A 29 5.85 0.49 -0.97
CA GLY A 29 6.34 0.66 0.40
C GLY A 29 5.71 -0.36 1.33
N CYS A 30 6.46 -0.81 2.33
CA CYS A 30 5.99 -1.75 3.34
C CYS A 30 6.53 -1.36 4.72
N HIS A 31 5.65 -1.26 5.70
CA HIS A 31 5.98 -1.00 7.10
C HIS A 31 5.53 -2.16 7.98
N PHE A 32 6.39 -2.56 8.91
CA PHE A 32 6.14 -3.64 9.87
C PHE A 32 6.18 -3.08 11.29
N PHE A 33 5.15 -3.39 12.06
CA PHE A 33 5.06 -3.09 13.48
C PHE A 33 4.60 -4.34 14.24
N PHE A 34 5.13 -4.55 15.44
CA PHE A 34 4.69 -5.65 16.30
C PHE A 34 3.96 -5.09 17.51
N ASN A 35 2.72 -5.51 17.69
CA ASN A 35 1.88 -5.12 18.80
C ASN A 35 2.00 -6.14 19.93
N ASP A 36 2.88 -5.86 20.91
CA ASP A 36 3.13 -6.73 22.07
C ASP A 36 1.87 -7.00 22.92
N SER A 37 0.90 -6.08 22.92
CA SER A 37 -0.31 -6.21 23.75
C SER A 37 -1.27 -7.28 23.24
N CYS A 38 -1.31 -7.45 21.92
CA CYS A 38 -2.17 -8.42 21.25
C CYS A 38 -1.40 -9.59 20.63
N ASN A 39 -0.06 -9.58 20.72
CA ASN A 39 0.83 -10.56 20.09
C ASN A 39 0.55 -10.68 18.58
N GLU A 40 0.48 -9.54 17.90
CA GLU A 40 0.06 -9.40 16.50
C GLU A 40 1.08 -8.62 15.68
N TRP A 41 1.27 -9.02 14.43
CA TRP A 41 2.06 -8.27 13.46
C TRP A 41 1.16 -7.38 12.60
N GLU A 42 1.40 -6.07 12.69
CA GLU A 42 0.77 -5.08 11.84
C GLU A 42 1.64 -4.82 10.61
N VAL A 43 1.06 -4.98 9.42
CA VAL A 43 1.74 -4.82 8.13
C VAL A 43 0.99 -3.80 7.30
N THR A 44 1.66 -2.73 6.88
CA THR A 44 1.04 -1.67 6.07
C THR A 44 1.76 -1.58 4.73
N LEU A 45 1.01 -1.76 3.64
CA LEU A 45 1.47 -1.66 2.26
C LEU A 45 0.83 -0.45 1.57
N PHE A 46 1.60 0.22 0.72
CA PHE A 46 1.12 1.35 -0.09
C PHE A 46 1.96 1.50 -1.35
N ALA A 47 1.35 1.97 -2.44
CA ALA A 47 2.10 2.32 -3.64
C ALA A 47 2.68 3.73 -3.47
N SER A 48 3.98 3.88 -3.71
CA SER A 48 4.66 5.17 -3.51
C SER A 48 4.12 6.25 -4.46
N ASN A 49 4.29 7.52 -4.07
CA ASN A 49 3.97 8.64 -4.95
C ASN A 49 4.95 8.74 -6.12
N THR A 50 4.45 9.23 -7.25
CA THR A 50 5.27 9.58 -8.43
C THR A 50 5.42 11.10 -8.51
N GLU A 51 6.65 11.59 -8.46
CA GLU A 51 6.98 13.00 -8.65
C GLU A 51 7.13 13.32 -10.14
N ILE A 52 6.45 14.36 -10.62
CA ILE A 52 6.61 14.90 -11.97
C ILE A 52 7.79 15.88 -11.99
N VAL A 53 8.72 15.70 -12.92
CA VAL A 53 9.92 16.53 -13.06
C VAL A 53 9.95 17.25 -14.40
N GLY A 54 9.98 18.58 -14.36
CA GLY A 54 9.92 19.50 -15.50
C GLY A 54 8.51 19.79 -16.00
N GLY A 55 8.37 20.76 -16.91
CA GLY A 55 7.06 21.15 -17.47
C GLY A 55 6.22 22.01 -16.51
N GLU A 56 4.93 22.19 -16.83
CA GLU A 56 3.99 22.99 -16.02
C GLU A 56 3.65 22.35 -14.67
N TRP A 57 3.80 21.04 -14.56
CA TRP A 57 3.45 20.23 -13.38
C TRP A 57 4.67 19.79 -12.56
N ASP A 58 5.81 20.46 -12.73
CA ASP A 58 7.05 20.16 -12.01
C ASP A 58 6.84 20.20 -10.49
N GLY A 59 7.28 19.16 -9.77
CA GLY A 59 7.16 19.00 -8.33
C GLY A 59 5.83 18.40 -7.85
N VAL A 60 4.88 18.10 -8.74
CA VAL A 60 3.60 17.47 -8.34
C VAL A 60 3.83 16.00 -7.97
N LEU A 61 3.30 15.62 -6.79
CA LEU A 61 3.22 14.23 -6.35
C LEU A 61 1.87 13.64 -6.74
N ALA A 62 1.88 12.70 -7.68
CA ALA A 62 0.69 11.97 -8.08
C ALA A 62 0.65 10.61 -7.34
N PRO A 63 -0.47 10.27 -6.68
CA PRO A 63 -0.65 8.93 -6.11
C PRO A 63 -0.69 7.87 -7.22
N SER A 64 -0.15 6.70 -6.94
CA SER A 64 -0.17 5.58 -7.88
C SER A 64 -1.57 4.98 -7.98
N LYS A 65 -2.06 4.81 -9.22
CA LYS A 65 -3.38 4.25 -9.49
C LYS A 65 -3.29 2.74 -9.65
N PHE A 66 -3.92 2.00 -8.74
CA PHE A 66 -3.96 0.55 -8.77
C PHE A 66 -5.34 0.03 -8.37
N CYS A 67 -5.59 -1.21 -8.72
CA CYS A 67 -6.71 -1.99 -8.21
C CYS A 67 -6.16 -3.11 -7.33
N PHE A 68 -6.97 -3.57 -6.37
CA PHE A 68 -6.58 -4.61 -5.42
C PHE A 68 -7.52 -5.82 -5.54
N ASP A 69 -6.95 -7.02 -5.66
CA ASP A 69 -7.73 -8.26 -5.72
C ASP A 69 -8.15 -8.72 -4.31
N ILE A 70 -9.30 -8.22 -3.87
CA ILE A 70 -9.87 -8.52 -2.54
C ILE A 70 -10.26 -9.99 -2.40
N LEU A 71 -10.63 -10.67 -3.49
CA LEU A 71 -11.00 -12.08 -3.38
C LEU A 71 -9.79 -12.96 -3.11
N LYS A 72 -8.69 -12.71 -3.83
CA LYS A 72 -7.45 -13.50 -3.67
C LYS A 72 -6.70 -13.21 -2.38
N VAL A 73 -6.84 -12.02 -1.79
CA VAL A 73 -6.10 -11.71 -0.56
C VAL A 73 -6.49 -12.65 0.58
N GLY A 74 -7.77 -13.07 0.64
CA GLY A 74 -8.24 -14.03 1.63
C GLY A 74 -7.64 -15.42 1.49
N GLU A 75 -7.11 -15.78 0.30
CA GLU A 75 -6.46 -17.07 0.04
C GLU A 75 -5.02 -17.14 0.57
N ILE A 76 -4.42 -15.99 0.91
CA ILE A 76 -3.05 -15.91 1.47
C ILE A 76 -3.03 -16.36 2.93
N PHE A 77 -4.11 -16.13 3.67
CA PHE A 77 -4.20 -16.41 5.10
C PHE A 77 -4.69 -17.85 5.36
N GLU A 78 -4.21 -18.45 6.45
CA GLU A 78 -4.72 -19.74 6.94
C GLU A 78 -6.17 -19.61 7.42
N GLU A 79 -6.48 -18.47 8.05
CA GLU A 79 -7.81 -18.10 8.52
C GLU A 79 -7.97 -16.59 8.43
N VAL A 80 -9.08 -16.13 7.84
CA VAL A 80 -9.47 -14.72 7.84
C VAL A 80 -10.50 -14.52 8.95
N GLN A 81 -10.17 -13.65 9.89
CA GLN A 81 -11.05 -13.30 11.01
C GLN A 81 -11.93 -12.12 10.67
N ALA A 82 -11.36 -11.11 10.03
CA ALA A 82 -12.08 -9.92 9.61
C ALA A 82 -11.48 -9.31 8.34
N MET A 83 -12.35 -8.63 7.58
CA MET A 83 -11.97 -7.77 6.48
C MET A 83 -12.76 -6.47 6.57
N HIS A 84 -12.06 -5.35 6.48
CA HIS A 84 -12.66 -4.03 6.56
C HIS A 84 -12.24 -3.16 5.39
N TRP A 85 -13.13 -2.22 5.06
CA TRP A 85 -12.83 -1.14 4.16
C TRP A 85 -13.09 0.18 4.88
N GLN A 86 -12.05 0.99 5.00
CA GLN A 86 -12.15 2.37 5.40
C GLN A 86 -12.20 3.23 4.15
N ALA A 87 -13.37 3.84 3.88
CA ALA A 87 -13.56 4.64 2.67
C ALA A 87 -12.98 6.06 2.79
N LEU A 88 -12.89 6.59 4.01
CA LEU A 88 -12.45 7.96 4.30
C LEU A 88 -11.60 8.00 5.58
N PRO A 89 -10.70 8.99 5.73
CA PRO A 89 -9.98 9.20 6.98
C PRO A 89 -10.95 9.37 8.16
N VAL A 90 -10.60 8.79 9.31
CA VAL A 90 -11.41 8.87 10.53
C VAL A 90 -11.43 10.28 11.10
N ASN A 91 -10.31 10.99 11.01
CA ASN A 91 -10.09 12.34 11.51
C ASN A 91 -8.94 13.02 10.74
N PHE A 92 -8.58 14.23 11.15
CA PHE A 92 -7.56 15.05 10.47
C PHE A 92 -6.12 14.55 10.68
N ASP A 93 -5.90 13.71 11.69
CA ASP A 93 -4.62 13.12 12.07
C ASP A 93 -4.49 11.64 11.64
N ASP A 94 -5.47 11.10 10.92
CA ASP A 94 -5.44 9.76 10.35
C ASP A 94 -4.49 9.73 9.13
N GLN A 95 -3.24 9.33 9.41
CA GLN A 95 -2.19 9.20 8.40
C GLN A 95 -2.36 8.00 7.46
N LEU A 96 -3.26 7.05 7.78
CA LEU A 96 -3.49 5.86 6.95
C LEU A 96 -4.54 6.13 5.87
N GLY A 97 -5.52 6.99 6.16
CA GLY A 97 -6.55 7.39 5.21
C GLY A 97 -7.39 6.22 4.68
N PRO A 98 -7.92 6.29 3.45
CA PRO A 98 -8.70 5.19 2.88
C PRO A 98 -7.85 3.93 2.66
N HIS A 99 -8.34 2.78 3.11
CA HIS A 99 -7.60 1.52 3.00
C HIS A 99 -8.50 0.29 3.13
N ILE A 100 -7.99 -0.84 2.63
CA ILE A 100 -8.52 -2.18 2.96
C ILE A 100 -7.67 -2.74 4.10
N SER A 101 -8.31 -3.39 5.06
CA SER A 101 -7.61 -4.14 6.11
C SER A 101 -8.12 -5.57 6.22
N ILE A 102 -7.20 -6.49 6.53
CA ILE A 102 -7.46 -7.91 6.70
C ILE A 102 -6.79 -8.36 7.99
N GLU A 103 -7.57 -8.97 8.87
CA GLU A 103 -7.10 -9.59 10.11
C GLU A 103 -7.21 -11.10 9.98
N GLY A 104 -6.16 -11.81 10.37
CA GLY A 104 -6.12 -13.25 10.22
C GLY A 104 -4.85 -13.91 10.74
N THR A 105 -4.68 -15.16 10.34
CA THR A 105 -3.52 -15.97 10.72
C THR A 105 -2.67 -16.28 9.48
N TYR A 106 -1.36 -16.11 9.57
CA TYR A 106 -0.40 -16.49 8.52
C TYR A 106 0.79 -17.22 9.16
N GLU A 107 1.09 -18.42 8.68
CA GLU A 107 2.12 -19.32 9.25
C GLU A 107 1.98 -19.46 10.79
N GLY A 108 0.75 -19.59 11.30
CA GLY A 108 0.44 -19.68 12.73
C GLY A 108 0.57 -18.39 13.55
N HIS A 109 0.82 -17.24 12.93
CA HIS A 109 0.95 -15.94 13.61
C HIS A 109 -0.24 -15.02 13.34
N GLN A 110 -0.67 -14.26 14.35
CA GLN A 110 -1.68 -13.22 14.17
C GLN A 110 -1.10 -12.05 13.38
N VAL A 111 -1.85 -11.62 12.35
CA VAL A 111 -1.44 -10.58 11.42
C VAL A 111 -2.61 -9.66 11.11
N TRP A 112 -2.33 -8.36 11.10
CA TRP A 112 -3.24 -7.33 10.61
C TRP A 112 -2.59 -6.59 9.44
N VAL A 113 -3.08 -6.86 8.24
CA VAL A 113 -2.54 -6.31 7.00
C VAL A 113 -3.42 -5.17 6.51
N ARG A 114 -2.81 -4.04 6.16
CA ARG A 114 -3.46 -2.86 5.59
C ARG A 114 -2.86 -2.54 4.22
N VAL A 115 -3.72 -2.30 3.24
CA VAL A 115 -3.34 -1.81 1.91
C VAL A 115 -3.95 -0.43 1.73
N LEU A 116 -3.11 0.60 1.78
CA LEU A 116 -3.56 2.00 1.72
C LEU A 116 -3.81 2.42 0.28
N ALA A 117 -4.82 3.26 0.07
CA ALA A 117 -5.11 3.86 -1.23
C ALA A 117 -4.03 4.87 -1.65
N GLU A 118 -3.40 5.53 -0.68
CA GLU A 118 -2.39 6.57 -0.89
C GLU A 118 -1.15 6.30 -0.02
N SER A 119 0.01 6.77 -0.47
CA SER A 119 1.22 6.75 0.34
C SER A 119 1.06 7.72 1.52
N PRO A 120 1.43 7.33 2.75
CA PRO A 120 1.41 8.27 3.87
C PRO A 120 2.38 9.45 3.60
N GLU A 121 2.03 10.64 4.09
CA GLU A 121 2.78 11.89 3.82
C GLU A 121 4.24 11.83 4.27
N GLU A 122 4.56 11.01 5.28
CA GLU A 122 5.90 10.88 5.83
C GLU A 122 6.88 10.13 4.89
N PHE A 123 6.38 9.52 3.82
CA PHE A 123 7.20 8.78 2.87
C PHE A 123 7.53 9.60 1.62
N GLU A 124 8.83 9.68 1.31
CA GLU A 124 9.36 10.28 0.09
C GLU A 124 8.85 9.57 -1.18
N PRO A 125 8.74 10.26 -2.33
CA PRO A 125 8.29 9.66 -3.58
C PRO A 125 9.22 8.54 -4.04
N GLY A 126 8.62 7.38 -4.35
CA GLY A 126 9.35 6.19 -4.81
C GLY A 126 9.66 6.20 -6.31
N ARG A 127 9.12 7.16 -7.08
CA ARG A 127 9.32 7.27 -8.53
C ARG A 127 9.38 8.73 -8.98
N ARG A 128 10.15 9.01 -10.03
CA ARG A 128 10.17 10.30 -10.75
C ARG A 128 9.87 10.08 -12.23
N VAL A 129 9.06 10.95 -12.84
CA VAL A 129 8.74 10.92 -14.28
C VAL A 129 9.04 12.29 -14.91
N LYS A 130 9.72 12.33 -16.05
CA LYS A 130 10.04 13.58 -16.75
C LYS A 130 8.87 14.01 -17.64
N ALA A 131 8.44 15.27 -17.55
CA ALA A 131 7.28 15.78 -18.30
C ALA A 131 7.42 15.77 -19.83
N TYR A 132 8.65 15.67 -20.36
CA TYR A 132 8.89 15.66 -21.82
C TYR A 132 8.46 14.37 -22.54
N GLU A 133 7.96 13.35 -21.81
CA GLU A 133 7.40 12.11 -22.39
C GLU A 133 5.86 12.07 -22.42
N PHE A 134 5.17 13.10 -21.91
CA PHE A 134 3.70 13.18 -21.97
C PHE A 134 3.25 14.17 -23.07
N ASP A 135 3.36 13.79 -24.34
CA ASP A 135 2.51 14.38 -25.40
C ASP A 135 1.12 13.72 -25.33
N LEU A 136 0.42 13.92 -24.21
CA LEU A 136 -1.00 13.62 -24.10
C LEU A 136 -1.74 14.75 -24.82
N ARG A 137 -1.95 14.56 -26.13
CA ARG A 137 -3.00 15.32 -26.82
C ARG A 137 -4.34 14.75 -26.38
N GLU A 138 -5.03 15.47 -25.51
CA GLU A 138 -6.47 15.30 -25.36
C GLU A 138 -7.13 15.51 -26.73
N ILE A 139 -7.81 14.48 -27.22
CA ILE A 139 -8.51 14.52 -28.51
C ILE A 139 -10.02 14.69 -28.32
N TRP A 140 -10.53 14.68 -27.09
CA TRP A 140 -11.94 14.86 -26.73
C TRP A 140 -12.08 15.36 -25.30
#